data_AF-A0AAW6BIP5-F1
#
_entry.id   AF-A0AAW6BIP5-F1
#
_cell.length_a   1.000
_cell.length_b   1.000
_cell.length_c   1.000
_cell.angle_alpha   90.00
_cell.angle_beta   90.00
_cell.angle_gamma   90.00
#
_symmetry.space_group_name_H-M   'P 1'
#
loop_
_entity.id
_entity.type
_entity.pdbx_description
1 polymer ?
#
loop_
_entity_poly.entity_id
_entity_poly.type
_entity_poly.pdbx_seq_one_letter_code
_entity_poly.pdbx_strand_id
1 'polypeptide(L)'
;MKSSILVLTVFCSAVSGSQAADIAEQQLIHQQARQQALEAQLAPPPAEVRLSVPETGASAAFPVETPCFLITHVRLAGIENFPRWLPFRRVAQQGENHCLGDKGISRLITQLQDQLINHGYVTSRVLVPRQDLRTHTLKLVMIPGK
;
A
#
# COMPACT_ATOMS: atom_id res chain seq x y z
N MET A 1 73.03 -73.99 -24.65
CA MET A 1 71.78 -73.52 -25.28
C MET A 1 70.68 -73.49 -24.22
N LYS A 2 70.25 -72.31 -23.78
CA LYS A 2 68.97 -72.04 -23.08
C LYS A 2 68.79 -70.53 -23.09
N SER A 3 67.96 -70.05 -24.01
CA SER A 3 67.68 -68.63 -24.20
C SER A 3 66.43 -68.23 -23.44
N SER A 4 66.51 -67.02 -22.92
CA SER A 4 65.53 -66.25 -22.15
C SER A 4 64.36 -65.78 -23.01
N ILE A 5 63.15 -65.70 -22.44
CA ILE A 5 62.12 -64.73 -22.87
C ILE A 5 61.36 -64.26 -21.62
N LEU A 6 61.43 -62.96 -21.37
CA LEU A 6 60.74 -62.23 -20.30
C LEU A 6 59.64 -61.41 -20.97
N VAL A 7 58.36 -61.71 -20.68
CA VAL A 7 57.20 -61.03 -21.27
C VAL A 7 56.80 -59.88 -20.37
N LEU A 8 56.94 -58.64 -20.85
CA LEU A 8 56.51 -57.42 -20.19
C LEU A 8 55.08 -57.08 -20.66
N THR A 9 54.07 -57.27 -19.81
CA THR A 9 52.69 -56.88 -20.10
C THR A 9 52.47 -55.41 -19.77
N VAL A 10 52.17 -54.60 -20.78
CA VAL A 10 51.78 -53.19 -20.64
C VAL A 10 50.27 -53.12 -20.38
N PHE A 11 49.88 -52.64 -19.20
CA PHE A 11 48.50 -52.28 -18.89
C PHE A 11 48.22 -50.85 -19.37
N CYS A 12 47.29 -50.71 -20.32
CA CYS A 12 46.80 -49.43 -20.79
C CYS A 12 45.48 -49.12 -20.07
N SER A 13 45.47 -48.08 -19.22
CA SER A 13 44.28 -47.63 -18.49
C SER A 13 43.51 -46.60 -19.32
N ALA A 14 42.26 -46.91 -19.71
CA ALA A 14 41.35 -45.94 -20.30
C ALA A 14 40.73 -45.05 -19.22
N VAL A 15 40.98 -43.74 -19.25
CA VAL A 15 40.35 -42.74 -18.36
C VAL A 15 39.02 -42.29 -18.97
N SER A 16 37.93 -42.51 -18.23
CA SER A 16 36.57 -42.09 -18.59
C SER A 16 36.35 -40.58 -18.39
N GLY A 17 35.81 -39.90 -19.41
CA GLY A 17 35.64 -38.43 -19.47
C GLY A 17 34.48 -37.82 -18.66
N SER A 18 33.92 -38.49 -17.65
CA SER A 18 32.80 -37.92 -16.85
C SER A 18 33.26 -36.94 -15.77
N GLN A 19 34.46 -37.13 -15.20
CA GLN A 19 34.98 -36.29 -14.11
C GLN A 19 35.25 -34.84 -14.54
N ALA A 20 35.57 -34.60 -15.81
CA ALA A 20 35.83 -33.26 -16.32
C ALA A 20 34.55 -32.42 -16.52
N ALA A 21 33.41 -33.07 -16.80
CA ALA A 21 32.13 -32.40 -16.97
C ALA A 21 31.53 -31.96 -15.61
N ASP A 22 31.63 -32.81 -14.59
CA ASP A 22 31.18 -32.48 -13.23
C ASP A 22 31.96 -31.30 -12.62
N ILE A 23 33.28 -31.25 -12.83
CA ILE A 23 34.13 -30.15 -12.35
C ILE A 23 33.76 -28.82 -13.03
N ALA A 24 33.46 -28.84 -14.33
CA ALA A 24 33.05 -27.65 -15.07
C ALA A 24 31.70 -27.10 -14.61
N GLU A 25 30.73 -27.97 -14.33
CA GLU A 25 29.41 -27.61 -13.78
C GLU A 25 29.57 -26.99 -12.37
N GLN A 26 30.38 -27.60 -11.51
CA GLN A 26 30.66 -27.09 -10.16
C GLN A 26 31.32 -25.70 -10.19
N GLN A 27 32.23 -25.46 -11.14
CA GLN A 27 32.85 -24.16 -11.35
C GLN A 27 31.83 -23.10 -11.80
N LEU A 28 30.90 -23.47 -12.69
CA LEU A 28 29.85 -22.59 -13.18
C LEU A 28 28.89 -22.18 -12.05
N ILE A 29 28.48 -23.13 -11.22
CA ILE A 29 27.65 -22.86 -10.02
C ILE A 29 28.35 -21.88 -9.07
N HIS A 30 29.66 -22.06 -8.83
CA HIS A 30 30.43 -21.14 -7.99
C HIS A 30 30.55 -19.74 -8.59
N GLN A 31 30.73 -19.63 -9.91
CA GLN A 31 30.75 -18.35 -10.59
C GLN A 31 29.40 -17.63 -10.49
N GLN A 32 28.30 -18.36 -10.70
CA GLN A 32 26.96 -17.80 -10.62
C GLN A 32 26.61 -17.34 -9.20
N ALA A 33 26.95 -18.13 -8.17
CA ALA A 33 26.77 -17.74 -6.78
C ALA A 33 27.55 -16.47 -6.42
N ARG A 34 28.79 -16.33 -6.93
CA ARG A 34 29.61 -15.13 -6.73
C ARG A 34 29.01 -13.89 -7.39
N GLN A 35 28.46 -14.05 -8.60
CA GLN A 35 27.78 -12.98 -9.31
C GLN A 35 26.53 -12.50 -8.57
N GLN A 36 25.70 -13.43 -8.09
CA GLN A 36 24.50 -13.10 -7.30
C GLN A 36 24.85 -12.38 -5.99
N ALA A 37 25.92 -12.80 -5.32
CA ALA A 37 26.40 -12.13 -4.10
C ALA A 37 26.90 -10.71 -4.38
N LEU A 38 27.55 -10.46 -5.53
CA LEU A 38 27.96 -9.11 -5.94
C LEU A 38 26.74 -8.24 -6.26
N GLU A 39 25.76 -8.77 -6.99
CA GLU A 39 24.52 -8.05 -7.31
C GLU A 39 23.73 -7.68 -6.06
N ALA A 40 23.63 -8.57 -5.08
CA ALA A 40 22.96 -8.27 -3.81
C ALA A 40 23.70 -7.20 -2.98
N GLN A 41 25.04 -7.14 -3.07
CA GLN A 41 25.84 -6.11 -2.39
C GLN A 41 25.75 -4.74 -3.08
N LEU A 42 25.60 -4.73 -4.40
CA LEU A 42 25.48 -3.52 -5.21
C LEU A 42 24.03 -3.03 -5.32
N ALA A 43 23.05 -3.86 -4.96
CA ALA A 43 21.66 -3.48 -4.94
C ALA A 43 21.46 -2.29 -4.00
N PRO A 44 20.99 -1.14 -4.51
CA PRO A 44 20.67 -0.03 -3.64
C PRO A 44 19.57 -0.47 -2.65
N PRO A 45 19.63 -0.02 -1.40
CA PRO A 45 18.56 -0.31 -0.46
C PRO A 45 17.24 0.16 -1.07
N PRO A 46 16.14 -0.60 -0.94
CA PRO A 46 14.84 -0.15 -1.41
C PRO A 46 14.57 1.23 -0.81
N ALA A 47 14.23 2.19 -1.67
CA ALA A 47 13.94 3.54 -1.23
C ALA A 47 12.73 3.48 -0.30
N GLU A 48 12.98 3.55 1.01
CA GLU A 48 11.93 3.51 2.01
C GLU A 48 11.25 4.89 2.03
N VAL A 49 10.25 5.06 1.17
CA VAL A 49 9.41 6.25 1.17
C VAL A 49 8.44 6.16 2.34
N ARG A 50 8.88 6.61 3.51
CA ARG A 50 8.01 6.78 4.68
C ARG A 50 7.26 8.09 4.54
N LEU A 51 6.01 8.01 4.12
CA LEU A 51 5.07 9.11 4.26
C LEU A 51 4.70 9.24 5.74
N SER A 52 5.14 10.31 6.38
CA SER A 52 4.66 10.66 7.71
C SER A 52 3.18 11.05 7.61
N VAL A 53 2.29 10.19 8.10
CA VAL A 53 0.90 10.58 8.33
C VAL A 53 0.92 11.45 9.59
N PRO A 54 0.56 12.74 9.52
CA PRO A 54 0.39 13.52 10.73
C PRO A 54 -0.79 12.90 11.49
N GLU A 55 -0.51 12.28 12.64
CA GLU A 55 -1.53 11.84 13.59
C GLU A 55 -2.20 13.08 14.19
N THR A 56 -3.07 13.70 13.41
CA THR A 56 -3.97 14.71 13.93
C THR A 56 -5.09 13.93 14.58
N GLY A 57 -4.87 13.52 15.83
CA GLY A 57 -5.94 13.09 16.73
C GLY A 57 -6.89 14.26 16.95
N ALA A 58 -7.68 14.60 15.93
CA ALA A 58 -8.70 15.61 16.02
C ALA A 58 -9.65 15.15 17.12
N SER A 59 -9.80 15.96 18.17
CA SER A 59 -10.78 15.74 19.24
C SER A 59 -12.09 15.20 18.67
N ALA A 60 -12.73 14.23 19.31
CA ALA A 60 -13.99 13.70 18.78
C ALA A 60 -15.14 14.73 18.79
N ALA A 61 -15.03 15.78 19.60
CA ALA A 61 -16.10 16.76 19.81
C ALA A 61 -16.14 17.86 18.73
N PHE A 62 -17.33 18.35 18.39
CA PHE A 62 -17.47 19.55 17.56
C PHE A 62 -17.08 20.82 18.33
N PRO A 63 -16.50 21.83 17.66
CA PRO A 63 -16.19 23.11 18.29
C PRO A 63 -17.48 23.85 18.65
N VAL A 64 -17.45 24.60 19.75
CA VAL A 64 -18.49 25.59 20.04
C VAL A 64 -18.20 26.83 19.21
N GLU A 65 -19.14 27.23 18.35
CA GLU A 65 -18.94 28.33 17.40
C GLU A 65 -20.21 29.18 17.22
N THR A 66 -20.03 30.43 16.81
CA THR A 66 -21.11 31.37 16.51
C THR A 66 -20.63 32.33 15.41
N PRO A 67 -21.39 32.53 14.32
CA PRO A 67 -22.71 31.98 14.04
C PRO A 67 -22.67 30.47 13.71
N CYS A 68 -23.75 29.75 14.04
CA CYS A 68 -23.92 28.32 13.72
C CYS A 68 -25.39 28.01 13.41
N PHE A 69 -25.63 26.88 12.76
CA PHE A 69 -26.97 26.36 12.46
C PHE A 69 -27.17 25.01 13.15
N LEU A 70 -28.35 24.80 13.73
CA LEU A 70 -28.73 23.48 14.21
C LEU A 70 -28.90 22.53 13.02
N ILE A 71 -28.09 21.47 12.99
CA ILE A 71 -28.18 20.44 11.96
C ILE A 71 -28.92 19.24 12.55
N THR A 72 -30.12 18.95 12.04
CA THR A 72 -30.91 17.77 12.45
C THR A 72 -30.64 16.58 11.54
N HIS A 73 -30.32 16.83 10.26
CA HIS A 73 -30.06 15.78 9.29
C HIS A 73 -28.81 16.07 8.45
N VAL A 74 -28.00 15.04 8.23
CA VAL A 74 -26.92 15.09 7.24
C VAL A 74 -27.25 14.16 6.08
N ARG A 75 -27.37 14.73 4.87
CA ARG A 75 -27.63 13.98 3.63
C ARG A 75 -26.37 13.88 2.80
N LEU A 76 -25.97 12.65 2.49
CA LEU A 76 -24.90 12.36 1.56
C LEU A 76 -25.46 12.01 0.18
N ALA A 77 -24.98 12.69 -0.86
CA ALA A 77 -25.19 12.35 -2.26
C ALA A 77 -23.90 11.79 -2.87
N GLY A 78 -24.01 10.98 -3.94
CA GLY A 78 -22.84 10.41 -4.63
C GLY A 78 -22.25 9.17 -3.97
N ILE A 79 -22.87 8.68 -2.87
CA ILE A 79 -22.40 7.51 -2.11
C ILE A 79 -22.55 6.19 -2.88
N GLU A 80 -23.44 6.17 -3.86
CA GLU A 80 -23.68 5.07 -4.77
C GLU A 80 -22.47 4.75 -5.67
N ASN A 81 -21.55 5.71 -5.85
CA ASN A 81 -20.30 5.52 -6.60
C ASN A 81 -19.21 4.79 -5.80
N PHE A 82 -19.50 4.43 -4.56
CA PHE A 82 -18.56 3.79 -3.64
C PHE A 82 -19.13 2.45 -3.14
N PRO A 83 -18.27 1.51 -2.72
CA PRO A 83 -18.74 0.26 -2.14
C PRO A 83 -19.62 0.46 -0.90
N ARG A 84 -20.71 -0.32 -0.82
CA ARG A 84 -21.72 -0.23 0.25
C ARG A 84 -21.19 -0.52 1.65
N TRP A 85 -20.03 -1.15 1.77
CA TRP A 85 -19.42 -1.48 3.06
C TRP A 85 -18.73 -0.29 3.73
N LEU A 86 -18.51 0.82 3.01
CA LEU A 86 -17.89 2.03 3.57
C LEU A 86 -18.88 2.78 4.50
N PRO A 87 -18.49 3.09 5.75
CA PRO A 87 -19.42 3.54 6.78
C PRO A 87 -19.73 5.05 6.73
N PHE A 88 -19.87 5.66 5.55
CA PHE A 88 -20.05 7.11 5.40
C PHE A 88 -21.22 7.67 6.19
N ARG A 89 -22.35 6.94 6.24
CA ARG A 89 -23.54 7.37 6.98
C ARG A 89 -23.27 7.51 8.48
N ARG A 90 -22.49 6.60 9.06
CA ARG A 90 -22.16 6.63 10.49
C ARG A 90 -21.36 7.89 10.84
N VAL A 91 -20.42 8.27 9.98
CA VAL A 91 -19.63 9.50 10.17
C VAL A 91 -20.51 10.73 9.96
N ALA A 92 -21.33 10.77 8.89
CA ALA A 92 -22.25 11.87 8.64
C ALA A 92 -23.20 12.14 9.83
N GLN A 93 -23.73 11.09 10.45
CA GLN A 93 -24.62 11.18 11.61
C GLN A 93 -23.97 11.82 12.85
N GLN A 94 -22.64 11.85 12.94
CA GLN A 94 -21.96 12.49 14.07
C GLN A 94 -22.25 14.00 14.09
N GLY A 95 -22.42 14.64 12.93
CA GLY A 95 -22.77 16.05 12.84
C GLY A 95 -24.25 16.36 13.09
N GLU A 96 -25.11 15.35 13.23
CA GLU A 96 -26.53 15.56 13.56
C GLU A 96 -26.69 15.97 15.02
N ASN A 97 -27.73 16.74 15.31
CA ASN A 97 -28.07 17.32 16.61
C ASN A 97 -26.98 18.23 17.21
N HIS A 98 -26.12 18.79 16.37
CA HIS A 98 -25.10 19.77 16.75
C HIS A 98 -25.39 21.13 16.10
N CYS A 99 -24.96 22.20 16.77
CA CYS A 99 -24.87 23.51 16.12
C CYS A 99 -23.56 23.58 15.37
N LEU A 100 -23.61 23.60 14.03
CA LEU A 100 -22.44 23.62 13.18
C LEU A 100 -22.36 24.94 12.41
N GLY A 101 -21.22 25.60 12.54
CA GLY A 101 -20.74 26.67 11.69
C GLY A 101 -19.70 26.13 10.69
N ASP A 102 -18.83 27.00 10.22
CA ASP A 102 -17.81 26.65 9.22
C ASP A 102 -16.79 25.64 9.75
N LYS A 103 -16.38 25.73 11.02
CA LYS A 103 -15.37 24.82 11.58
C LYS A 103 -15.96 23.43 11.85
N GLY A 104 -17.18 23.37 12.37
CA GLY A 104 -17.90 22.11 12.59
C GLY A 104 -18.20 21.38 11.29
N ILE A 105 -18.66 22.09 10.25
CA ILE A 105 -18.87 21.51 8.91
C ILE A 105 -17.54 21.03 8.32
N SER A 106 -16.48 21.85 8.40
CA SER A 106 -15.15 21.48 7.89
C SER A 106 -14.61 20.23 8.59
N ARG A 107 -14.81 20.10 9.90
CA ARG A 107 -14.45 18.90 10.65
C ARG A 107 -15.18 17.66 10.15
N LEU A 108 -16.49 17.75 9.94
CA LEU A 108 -17.28 16.62 9.43
C LEU A 108 -16.82 16.20 8.02
N ILE A 109 -16.49 17.17 7.16
CA ILE A 109 -15.90 16.92 5.84
C ILE A 109 -14.57 16.20 5.97
N THR A 110 -13.67 16.67 6.84
CA THR A 110 -12.38 16.03 7.09
C THR A 110 -12.58 14.58 7.53
N GLN A 111 -13.48 14.30 8.47
CA GLN A 111 -13.76 12.93 8.92
C GLN A 111 -14.26 12.03 7.79
N LEU A 112 -15.14 12.53 6.91
CA LEU A 112 -15.60 11.79 5.72
C LEU A 112 -14.46 11.60 4.69
N GLN A 113 -13.63 12.61 4.52
CA GLN A 113 -12.45 12.56 3.64
C GLN A 113 -11.43 11.55 4.15
N ASP A 114 -11.23 11.46 5.46
CA ASP A 114 -10.36 10.47 6.10
C ASP A 114 -10.90 9.05 5.89
N GLN A 115 -12.21 8.84 5.95
CA GLN A 115 -12.80 7.53 5.59
C GLN A 115 -12.47 7.15 4.15
N LEU A 116 -12.54 8.10 3.21
CA LEU A 116 -12.15 7.83 1.82
C LEU A 116 -10.66 7.44 1.72
N ILE A 117 -9.79 8.24 2.33
CA ILE A 117 -8.34 8.03 2.30
C ILE A 117 -7.95 6.69 2.93
N ASN A 118 -8.46 6.39 4.12
CA ASN A 118 -8.17 5.16 4.86
C ASN A 118 -8.62 3.89 4.13
N HIS A 119 -9.51 4.03 3.15
CA HIS A 119 -9.98 2.92 2.30
C HIS A 119 -9.48 2.99 0.85
N GLY A 120 -8.47 3.81 0.56
CA GLY A 120 -7.78 3.83 -0.74
C GLY A 120 -8.36 4.80 -1.78
N TYR A 121 -9.38 5.58 -1.43
CA TYR A 121 -10.04 6.55 -2.33
C TYR A 121 -9.38 7.93 -2.26
N VAL A 122 -8.05 7.98 -2.39
CA VAL A 122 -7.23 9.18 -2.10
C VAL A 122 -7.51 10.38 -3.02
N THR A 123 -7.92 10.14 -4.27
CA THR A 123 -8.30 11.18 -5.24
C THR A 123 -9.77 11.59 -5.15
N SER A 124 -10.56 10.93 -4.31
CA SER A 124 -11.98 11.27 -4.09
C SER A 124 -12.11 12.48 -3.18
N ARG A 125 -13.26 13.17 -3.26
CA ARG A 125 -13.49 14.43 -2.52
C ARG A 125 -14.89 14.47 -1.91
N VAL A 126 -15.01 15.15 -0.77
CA VAL A 126 -16.28 15.50 -0.14
C VAL A 126 -16.49 17.01 -0.29
N LEU A 127 -17.60 17.42 -0.89
CA LEU A 127 -17.92 18.83 -1.18
C LEU A 127 -19.19 19.31 -0.46
N VAL A 128 -19.24 20.62 -0.20
CA VAL A 128 -20.43 21.32 0.30
C VAL A 128 -21.02 22.15 -0.84
N PRO A 129 -22.18 21.77 -1.40
CA PRO A 129 -22.87 22.61 -2.36
C PRO A 129 -23.46 23.86 -1.68
N ARG A 130 -23.74 24.90 -2.47
CA ARG A 130 -24.54 26.04 -1.99
C ARG A 130 -25.91 25.52 -1.56
N GLN A 131 -26.31 25.87 -0.34
CA GLN A 131 -27.52 25.38 0.30
C GLN A 131 -27.97 26.33 1.41
N ASP A 132 -29.23 26.19 1.84
CA ASP A 132 -29.77 26.90 3.01
C ASP A 132 -29.82 25.96 4.23
N LEU A 133 -28.99 26.26 5.22
CA LEU A 133 -28.89 25.49 6.47
C LEU A 133 -30.01 25.80 7.46
N ARG A 134 -30.85 26.82 7.21
CA ARG A 134 -32.08 27.06 8.00
C ARG A 134 -33.09 25.92 7.87
N THR A 135 -32.94 25.08 6.85
CA THR A 135 -33.71 23.83 6.68
C THR A 135 -33.30 22.73 7.66
N HIS A 136 -32.29 22.98 8.50
CA HIS A 136 -31.66 22.03 9.44
C HIS A 136 -31.09 20.77 8.76
N THR A 137 -30.92 20.81 7.43
CA THR A 137 -30.37 19.71 6.64
C THR A 137 -29.06 20.14 6.00
N LEU A 138 -27.96 19.51 6.41
CA LEU A 138 -26.67 19.66 5.75
C LEU A 138 -26.54 18.62 4.64
N LYS A 139 -26.41 19.07 3.40
CA LYS A 139 -26.13 18.24 2.23
C LYS A 139 -24.63 18.24 1.95
N LEU A 140 -24.05 17.06 1.80
CA LEU A 140 -22.67 16.87 1.36
C LEU A 140 -22.67 15.96 0.12
N VAL A 141 -21.75 16.19 -0.79
CA VAL A 141 -21.63 15.43 -2.04
C VAL A 141 -20.29 14.73 -2.08
N MET A 142 -20.29 13.42 -2.25
CA MET A 142 -19.07 12.62 -2.43
C MET A 142 -18.80 12.43 -3.92
N ILE A 143 -17.60 12.80 -4.37
CA ILE A 143 -17.19 12.73 -5.77
C ILE A 143 -16.05 11.72 -5.88
N PRO A 144 -16.20 10.65 -6.68
CA PRO A 144 -15.12 9.71 -6.91
C PRO A 144 -13.99 10.37 -7.70
N GLY A 145 -12.76 10.03 -7.33
CA GLY A 145 -11.58 10.34 -8.15
C GLY A 145 -11.48 9.41 -9.35
N LYS A 146 -10.71 9.81 -10.37
CA LYS A 146 -10.31 8.98 -11.49
C LYS A 146 -8.92 8.39 -11.28
#